data_AF-A0A433Q0L4-F1
#
_entry.id   AF-A0A433Q0L4-F1
#
_cell.length_a   1.000
_cell.length_b   1.000
_cell.length_c   1.000
_cell.angle_alpha   90.00
_cell.angle_beta   90.00
_cell.angle_gamma   90.00
#
_symmetry.space_group_name_H-M   'P 1'
#
loop_
_entity.id
_entity.type
_entity.pdbx_description
1 polymer ?
#
loop_
_entity_poly.entity_id
_entity_poly.type
_entity_poly.pdbx_seq_one_letter_code
_entity_poly.pdbx_strand_id
1 'polypeptide(L)'
;MARTKQTARKSTGGKAPRKQLATKAARKSAPATGGVKKPHRYRPGTVALREIRRYQKSTELLIRKLPFQRLVREIAQDFKTDLRFQSSAIGALQEASEAYLVALFEDTNLAAIHAKRVTIQPKDIQLARRLRGERSSSQLTLRAAHYCFFLILTVLTLQAATQICDIDPEVLEKAKQFRFSKKSKGNAAYVLKINRDKLLVEEDEMYDNISLEELVEELPENSPRYIILSYELHHSDGRNSFPLVFIYWSPSTVKSDMHMLYAGVKNYLQQQTGVSKSFDIRDAEQFNDEWLQDKLMSK
;
A
#
# COMPACT_ATOMS: atom_id res chain seq x y z
N MET A 1 -10.88 -3.20 75.79
CA MET A 1 -9.92 -2.11 75.51
C MET A 1 -9.09 -2.47 74.28
N ALA A 2 -9.20 -1.72 73.19
CA ALA A 2 -8.39 -1.94 71.98
C ALA A 2 -7.61 -0.65 71.67
N ARG A 3 -6.28 -0.71 71.76
CA ARG A 3 -5.39 0.42 71.42
C ARG A 3 -4.84 0.21 70.02
N THR A 4 -5.49 0.78 69.01
CA THR A 4 -4.97 0.86 67.64
C THR A 4 -3.93 1.98 67.57
N LYS A 5 -2.66 1.61 67.54
CA LYS A 5 -1.53 2.52 67.33
C LYS A 5 -1.41 2.82 65.84
N GLN A 6 -2.21 3.75 65.32
CA GLN A 6 -1.98 4.29 63.97
C GLN A 6 -0.77 5.24 64.02
N THR A 7 0.33 4.84 63.38
CA THR A 7 1.46 5.74 63.14
C THR A 7 1.15 6.63 61.94
N ALA A 8 1.17 7.95 62.14
CA ALA A 8 0.92 8.94 61.10
C ALA A 8 1.91 8.81 59.94
N ARG A 9 1.42 8.41 58.77
CA ARG A 9 2.19 8.43 57.52
C ARG A 9 1.91 9.76 56.81
N LYS A 10 2.93 10.64 56.73
CA LYS A 10 2.85 11.90 55.99
C LYS A 10 2.51 11.65 54.52
N SER A 11 1.62 12.48 53.97
CA SER A 11 0.95 12.33 52.67
C SER A 11 1.73 12.86 51.46
N THR A 12 3.01 13.20 51.57
CA THR A 12 3.80 13.70 50.44
C THR A 12 5.18 13.04 50.33
N GLY A 13 5.31 12.20 49.31
CA GLY A 13 6.47 12.14 48.41
C GLY A 13 7.87 12.00 48.99
N GLY A 14 8.26 10.76 49.34
CA GLY A 14 9.56 10.11 49.08
C GLY A 14 10.83 10.92 48.73
N LYS A 15 11.22 11.94 49.49
CA LYS A 15 12.60 12.47 49.50
C LYS A 15 13.08 12.69 50.94
N ALA A 16 14.20 12.06 51.29
CA ALA A 16 14.89 12.28 52.56
C ALA A 16 15.60 13.66 52.56
N PRO A 17 15.77 14.31 53.72
CA PRO A 17 16.39 15.64 53.79
C PRO A 17 17.88 15.54 53.42
N ARG A 18 18.33 16.35 52.47
CA ARG A 18 19.70 16.32 51.93
C ARG A 18 20.56 17.41 52.58
N LYS A 19 21.68 17.03 53.21
CA LYS A 19 22.77 17.94 53.58
C LYS A 19 23.46 18.42 52.29
N GLN A 20 23.59 19.73 52.10
CA GLN A 20 24.21 20.32 50.89
C GLN A 20 25.72 20.06 50.89
N LEU A 21 26.21 19.34 49.87
CA LEU A 21 27.59 19.32 49.36
C LEU A 21 27.54 18.84 47.89
N ALA A 22 28.45 19.35 47.07
CA ALA A 22 28.36 19.45 45.62
C ALA A 22 28.44 18.13 44.80
N THR A 23 27.86 18.21 43.59
CA THR A 23 28.21 17.53 42.32
C THR A 23 28.49 16.02 42.27
N LYS A 24 27.43 15.23 42.07
CA LYS A 24 27.37 14.17 41.04
C LYS A 24 25.91 13.74 40.88
N ALA A 25 25.43 13.61 39.65
CA ALA A 25 24.12 13.01 39.39
C ALA A 25 24.19 11.52 39.77
N ALA A 26 23.85 11.22 41.02
CA ALA A 26 23.69 9.86 41.50
C ALA A 26 22.44 9.26 40.83
N ARG A 27 22.61 8.70 39.62
CA ARG A 27 21.70 7.66 39.14
C ARG A 27 21.74 6.56 40.19
N LYS A 28 20.57 6.06 40.59
CA LYS A 28 20.40 4.97 41.57
C LYS A 28 21.18 3.71 41.12
N SER A 29 22.47 3.64 41.38
CA SER A 29 23.21 2.38 41.53
C SER A 29 23.24 2.04 43.01
N ALA A 30 22.85 0.81 43.32
CA ALA A 30 22.71 0.26 44.66
C ALA A 30 24.02 0.41 45.49
N PRO A 31 23.94 0.43 46.84
CA PRO A 31 25.12 0.48 47.71
C PRO A 31 26.04 -0.73 47.46
N ALA A 32 27.35 -0.49 47.53
CA ALA A 32 28.41 -1.42 47.13
C ALA A 32 28.65 -2.61 48.09
N THR A 33 27.80 -2.82 49.10
CA THR A 33 27.91 -3.93 50.05
C THR A 33 26.52 -4.38 50.47
N GLY A 34 26.06 -5.50 49.88
CA GLY A 34 24.81 -6.16 50.24
C GLY A 34 23.88 -6.39 49.05
N GLY A 35 23.91 -7.62 48.51
CA GLY A 35 22.88 -8.23 47.64
C GLY A 35 22.25 -7.34 46.57
N VAL A 36 22.77 -7.41 45.34
CA VAL A 36 22.08 -6.84 44.16
C VAL A 36 20.64 -7.39 44.12
N LYS A 37 19.64 -6.51 44.22
CA LYS A 37 18.22 -6.86 44.05
C LYS A 37 18.10 -7.67 42.76
N LYS A 38 17.63 -8.92 42.85
CA LYS A 38 17.53 -9.81 41.68
C LYS A 38 16.80 -9.06 40.55
N PRO A 39 17.43 -8.89 39.38
CA PRO A 39 16.77 -8.26 38.26
C PRO A 39 15.54 -9.09 37.89
N HIS A 40 14.45 -8.43 37.53
CA HIS A 40 13.24 -9.12 37.11
C HIS A 40 13.54 -9.90 35.82
N ARG A 41 13.35 -11.22 35.86
CA ARG A 41 13.49 -12.12 34.70
C ARG A 41 12.15 -12.75 34.40
N TYR A 42 11.70 -12.63 33.15
CA TYR A 42 10.51 -13.34 32.69
C TYR A 42 10.73 -14.86 32.71
N ARG A 43 9.65 -15.62 32.90
CA ARG A 43 9.69 -17.08 32.78
C ARG A 43 10.08 -17.46 31.33
N PRO A 44 10.84 -18.56 31.13
CA PRO A 44 11.10 -19.08 29.80
C PRO A 44 9.79 -19.27 29.01
N GLY A 45 9.78 -18.90 27.74
CA GLY A 45 8.58 -18.91 26.88
C GLY A 45 7.72 -17.64 26.95
N THR A 46 7.72 -16.87 28.04
CA THR A 46 6.90 -15.63 28.13
C THR A 46 7.30 -14.58 27.10
N VAL A 47 8.61 -14.42 26.87
CA VAL A 47 9.12 -13.47 25.86
C VAL A 47 8.90 -14.01 24.45
N ALA A 48 9.16 -15.30 24.22
CA ALA A 48 8.93 -15.94 22.92
C ALA A 48 7.46 -15.84 22.47
N LEU A 49 6.49 -16.11 23.35
CA LEU A 49 5.07 -15.96 23.03
C LEU A 49 4.67 -14.50 22.74
N ARG A 50 5.34 -13.53 23.37
CA ARG A 50 5.13 -12.11 23.09
C ARG A 50 5.68 -11.74 21.72
N GLU A 51 6.86 -12.24 21.37
CA GLU A 51 7.48 -12.05 20.05
C GLU A 51 6.64 -12.68 18.93
N ILE A 52 6.16 -13.91 19.12
CA ILE A 52 5.27 -14.58 18.15
C ILE A 52 4.03 -13.72 17.87
N ARG A 53 3.33 -13.26 18.92
CA ARG A 53 2.15 -12.40 18.75
C ARG A 53 2.46 -11.05 18.11
N ARG A 54 3.63 -10.47 18.43
CA ARG A 54 4.08 -9.23 17.82
C ARG A 54 4.29 -9.43 16.31
N TYR A 55 5.06 -10.44 15.92
CA TYR A 55 5.40 -10.69 14.52
C TYR A 55 4.23 -11.19 13.68
N GLN A 56 3.28 -11.92 14.27
CA GLN A 56 2.04 -12.29 13.59
C GLN A 56 1.09 -11.11 13.37
N LYS A 57 1.23 -10.01 14.13
CA LYS A 57 0.41 -8.80 13.96
C LYS A 57 0.99 -7.82 12.93
N SER A 58 2.30 -7.86 12.70
CA SER A 58 3.00 -6.97 11.79
C SER A 58 3.36 -7.67 10.48
N THR A 59 3.54 -6.90 9.41
CA THR A 59 4.01 -7.39 8.10
C THR A 59 5.40 -6.83 7.74
N GLU A 60 6.18 -6.42 8.73
CA GLU A 60 7.53 -5.90 8.51
C GLU A 60 8.51 -7.02 8.11
N LEU A 61 9.42 -6.74 7.18
CA LEU A 61 10.49 -7.65 6.79
C LEU A 61 11.45 -7.86 7.96
N LEU A 62 11.70 -9.13 8.31
CA LEU A 62 12.48 -9.53 9.47
C LEU A 62 13.98 -9.66 9.16
N ILE A 63 14.33 -9.97 7.90
CA ILE A 63 15.72 -10.05 7.48
C ILE A 63 16.23 -8.64 7.16
N ARG A 64 17.44 -8.33 7.63
CA ARG A 64 18.06 -7.03 7.33
C ARG A 64 18.32 -6.91 5.82
N LYS A 65 17.87 -5.80 5.23
CA LYS A 65 17.96 -5.53 3.79
C LYS A 65 19.36 -5.63 3.20
N LEU A 66 20.38 -5.04 3.84
CA LEU A 66 21.74 -5.00 3.30
C LEU A 66 22.41 -6.39 3.24
N PRO A 67 22.39 -7.22 4.30
CA PRO A 67 22.84 -8.61 4.22
C PRO A 67 22.11 -9.44 3.16
N PHE A 68 20.78 -9.32 3.09
CA PHE A 68 19.98 -10.04 2.08
C PHE A 68 20.38 -9.64 0.65
N GLN A 69 20.54 -8.34 0.40
CA GLN A 69 20.99 -7.84 -0.89
C GLN A 69 22.38 -8.37 -1.29
N ARG A 70 23.32 -8.49 -0.33
CA ARG A 70 24.64 -9.06 -0.60
C ARG A 70 24.54 -10.52 -1.02
N LEU A 71 23.72 -11.30 -0.30
CA LEU A 71 23.47 -12.71 -0.62
C LEU A 71 22.85 -12.89 -2.01
N VAL A 72 21.86 -12.07 -2.36
CA VAL A 72 21.23 -12.14 -3.70
C VAL A 72 22.25 -11.88 -4.80
N ARG A 73 23.13 -10.89 -4.62
CA ARG A 73 24.17 -10.56 -5.60
C ARG A 73 25.25 -11.64 -5.70
N GLU A 74 25.63 -12.23 -4.57
CA GLU A 74 26.55 -13.36 -4.50
C GLU A 74 26.01 -14.54 -5.31
N ILE A 75 24.77 -14.98 -5.05
CA ILE A 75 24.15 -16.10 -5.77
C ILE A 75 23.97 -15.78 -7.26
N ALA A 76 23.57 -14.55 -7.59
CA ALA A 76 23.36 -14.16 -8.99
C ALA A 76 24.64 -14.15 -9.82
N GLN A 77 25.78 -13.85 -9.18
CA GLN A 77 27.09 -13.82 -9.82
C GLN A 77 27.48 -15.21 -10.37
N ASP A 78 27.04 -16.29 -9.74
CA ASP A 78 27.29 -17.66 -10.20
C ASP A 78 26.58 -17.98 -11.53
N PHE A 79 25.50 -17.27 -11.85
CA PHE A 79 24.73 -17.47 -13.09
C PHE A 79 25.15 -16.52 -14.20
N LYS A 80 25.34 -15.23 -13.87
CA LYS A 80 25.75 -14.20 -14.82
C LYS A 80 26.49 -13.08 -14.11
N THR A 81 27.69 -12.79 -14.61
CA THR A 81 28.52 -11.69 -14.11
C THR A 81 27.96 -10.33 -14.55
N ASP A 82 28.16 -9.30 -13.72
CA ASP A 82 27.80 -7.90 -13.97
C ASP A 82 26.28 -7.60 -14.07
N LEU A 83 25.48 -8.28 -13.23
CA LEU A 83 24.05 -8.01 -13.11
C LEU A 83 23.76 -6.76 -12.26
N ARG A 84 22.95 -5.86 -12.82
CA ARG A 84 22.35 -4.73 -12.09
C ARG A 84 20.95 -5.11 -11.60
N PHE A 85 20.69 -4.86 -10.32
CA PHE A 85 19.41 -5.14 -9.69
C PHE A 85 18.65 -3.84 -9.40
N GLN A 86 17.39 -3.80 -9.81
CA GLN A 86 16.45 -2.78 -9.37
C GLN A 86 16.13 -2.94 -7.88
N SER A 87 15.82 -1.84 -7.19
CA SER A 87 15.45 -1.85 -5.77
C SER A 87 14.19 -2.68 -5.50
N SER A 88 13.20 -2.62 -6.39
CA SER A 88 11.97 -3.42 -6.33
C SER A 88 12.23 -4.92 -6.50
N ALA A 89 13.16 -5.31 -7.39
CA ALA A 89 13.51 -6.71 -7.60
C ALA A 89 14.12 -7.35 -6.35
N ILE A 90 15.00 -6.62 -5.65
CA ILE A 90 15.54 -7.08 -4.36
C ILE A 90 14.43 -7.18 -3.30
N GLY A 91 13.49 -6.23 -3.28
CA GLY A 91 12.33 -6.26 -2.38
C GLY A 91 11.45 -7.49 -2.62
N ALA A 92 11.09 -7.76 -3.88
CA ALA A 92 10.28 -8.91 -4.26
C ALA A 92 10.94 -10.25 -3.90
N LEU A 93 12.26 -10.38 -4.14
CA LEU A 93 13.01 -11.57 -3.73
C LEU A 93 13.01 -11.74 -2.20
N GLN A 94 13.10 -10.64 -1.46
CA GLN A 94 13.08 -10.69 0.00
C GLN A 94 11.71 -11.10 0.53
N GLU A 95 10.63 -10.49 0.03
CA GLU A 95 9.26 -10.83 0.40
C GLU A 95 8.95 -12.31 0.12
N ALA A 96 9.29 -12.80 -1.07
CA ALA A 96 9.08 -14.20 -1.44
C ALA A 96 9.89 -15.16 -0.56
N SER A 97 11.14 -14.82 -0.25
CA SER A 97 12.02 -15.65 0.59
C SER A 97 11.51 -15.73 2.03
N GLU A 98 11.12 -14.59 2.62
CA GLU A 98 10.61 -14.57 3.99
C GLU A 98 9.26 -15.27 4.10
N ALA A 99 8.36 -15.07 3.14
CA ALA A 99 7.07 -15.77 3.09
C ALA A 99 7.25 -17.30 3.00
N TYR A 100 8.19 -17.77 2.17
CA TYR A 100 8.52 -19.18 2.07
C TYR A 100 9.05 -19.74 3.39
N LEU A 101 9.96 -19.01 4.07
CA LEU A 101 10.53 -19.43 5.34
C LEU A 101 9.49 -19.48 6.46
N VAL A 102 8.58 -18.50 6.53
CA VAL A 102 7.48 -18.49 7.51
C VAL A 102 6.60 -19.73 7.32
N ALA A 103 6.15 -19.99 6.09
CA ALA A 103 5.34 -21.17 5.78
C ALA A 103 6.09 -22.48 6.09
N LEU A 104 7.40 -22.54 5.82
CA LEU A 104 8.22 -23.71 6.15
C LEU A 104 8.33 -23.91 7.67
N PHE A 105 8.45 -22.83 8.46
CA PHE A 105 8.49 -22.90 9.92
C PHE A 105 7.16 -23.32 10.53
N GLU A 106 6.03 -22.96 9.93
CA GLU A 106 4.70 -23.45 10.34
C GLU A 106 4.62 -24.97 10.21
N ASP A 107 4.99 -25.53 9.06
CA ASP A 107 5.01 -26.98 8.85
C ASP A 107 6.01 -27.69 9.76
N THR A 108 7.18 -27.08 9.94
CA THR A 108 8.23 -27.58 10.85
C THR A 108 7.72 -27.62 12.29
N ASN A 109 6.95 -26.61 12.70
CA ASN A 109 6.34 -26.56 14.02
C ASN A 109 5.27 -27.65 14.19
N LEU A 110 4.44 -27.89 13.17
CA LEU A 110 3.48 -29.01 13.17
C LEU A 110 4.18 -30.36 13.30
N ALA A 111 5.32 -30.56 12.61
CA ALA A 111 6.14 -31.77 12.74
C ALA A 111 6.74 -31.93 14.14
N ALA A 112 7.18 -30.83 14.76
CA ALA A 112 7.69 -30.86 16.13
C ALA A 112 6.58 -31.22 17.14
N ILE A 113 5.37 -30.63 16.99
CA ILE A 113 4.19 -30.93 17.81
C ILE A 113 3.76 -32.38 17.65
N HIS A 114 3.76 -32.89 16.41
CA HIS A 114 3.46 -34.30 16.11
C HIS A 114 4.41 -35.24 16.86
N ALA A 115 5.68 -34.86 17.00
CA ALA A 115 6.68 -35.57 17.78
C ALA A 115 6.68 -35.23 19.29
N LYS A 116 5.61 -34.62 19.81
CA LYS A 116 5.44 -34.21 21.23
C LYS A 116 6.55 -33.29 21.75
N ARG A 117 7.10 -32.43 20.89
CA ARG A 117 8.10 -31.41 21.24
C ARG A 117 7.58 -30.01 20.97
N VAL A 118 8.15 -29.03 21.66
CA VAL A 118 7.90 -27.59 21.45
C VAL A 118 9.10 -26.87 20.82
N THR A 119 10.20 -27.59 20.61
CA THR A 119 11.44 -27.08 20.00
C THR A 119 11.62 -27.73 18.64
N ILE A 120 11.65 -26.91 17.60
CA ILE A 120 11.94 -27.34 16.23
C ILE A 120 13.40 -27.80 16.10
N GLN A 121 13.62 -28.83 15.30
CA GLN A 121 14.93 -29.43 15.04
C GLN A 121 15.17 -29.59 13.53
N PRO A 122 16.42 -29.74 13.07
CA PRO A 122 16.72 -29.92 11.64
C PRO A 122 15.95 -31.08 10.99
N LYS A 123 15.70 -32.17 11.72
CA LYS A 123 14.89 -33.31 11.24
C LYS A 123 13.43 -32.94 10.93
N ASP A 124 12.88 -31.94 11.62
CA ASP A 124 11.51 -31.47 11.40
C ASP A 124 11.44 -30.69 10.08
N ILE A 125 12.46 -29.87 9.80
CA ILE A 125 12.60 -29.13 8.52
C ILE A 125 12.78 -30.12 7.36
N GLN A 126 13.63 -31.13 7.53
CA GLN A 126 13.86 -32.17 6.53
C GLN A 126 12.58 -32.95 6.22
N LEU A 127 11.77 -33.25 7.25
CA LEU A 127 10.47 -33.90 7.10
C LEU A 127 9.48 -32.99 6.36
N ALA A 128 9.35 -31.72 6.76
CA ALA A 128 8.47 -30.75 6.11
C ALA A 128 8.79 -30.60 4.62
N ARG A 129 10.07 -30.39 4.28
CA ARG A 129 10.53 -30.31 2.88
C ARG A 129 10.29 -31.60 2.10
N ARG A 130 10.41 -32.77 2.75
CA ARG A 130 10.09 -34.06 2.12
C ARG A 130 8.61 -34.16 1.78
N LEU A 131 7.73 -33.82 2.72
CA LEU A 131 6.28 -33.87 2.50
C LEU A 131 5.83 -32.85 1.45
N ARG A 132 6.48 -31.69 1.36
CA ARG A 132 6.22 -30.69 0.30
C ARG A 132 6.66 -31.13 -1.10
N GLY A 133 7.50 -32.16 -1.21
CA GLY A 133 8.04 -32.64 -2.49
C GLY A 133 9.31 -31.92 -2.97
N GLU A 134 9.98 -31.16 -2.12
CA GLU A 134 11.10 -30.26 -2.49
C GLU A 134 12.49 -30.96 -2.54
N ARG A 135 12.55 -32.28 -2.80
CA ARG A 135 13.80 -33.06 -2.72
C ARG A 135 14.68 -33.04 -3.98
N SER A 136 14.28 -32.38 -5.07
CA SER A 136 15.03 -32.43 -6.32
C SER A 136 14.87 -31.16 -7.15
N SER A 137 16.00 -30.64 -7.61
CA SER A 137 16.26 -29.37 -8.30
C SER A 137 15.60 -29.20 -9.68
N SER A 138 14.36 -29.65 -9.87
CA SER A 138 13.69 -29.62 -11.18
C SER A 138 12.21 -29.23 -11.16
N GLN A 139 11.66 -28.78 -10.02
CA GLN A 139 10.27 -28.29 -9.96
C GLN A 139 10.06 -26.96 -9.22
N LEU A 140 11.13 -26.17 -8.98
CA LEU A 140 10.94 -24.82 -8.43
C LEU A 140 10.35 -23.84 -9.47
N THR A 141 10.30 -24.18 -10.75
CA THR A 141 9.83 -23.28 -11.81
C THR A 141 8.31 -23.13 -11.85
N LEU A 142 7.53 -24.17 -11.51
CA LEU A 142 6.07 -24.09 -11.61
C LEU A 142 5.40 -23.55 -10.33
N ARG A 143 5.99 -23.81 -9.16
CA ARG A 143 5.46 -23.31 -7.88
C ARG A 143 6.00 -21.94 -7.50
N ALA A 144 7.22 -21.55 -7.86
CA ALA A 144 7.61 -20.14 -7.75
C ALA A 144 6.85 -19.29 -8.75
N ALA A 145 6.49 -19.82 -9.94
CA ALA A 145 5.56 -19.14 -10.84
C ALA A 145 4.14 -19.10 -10.26
N HIS A 146 3.63 -20.15 -9.60
CA HIS A 146 2.32 -20.08 -8.93
C HIS A 146 2.34 -19.21 -7.68
N TYR A 147 3.40 -19.18 -6.86
CA TYR A 147 3.50 -18.29 -5.71
C TYR A 147 3.86 -16.87 -6.12
N CYS A 148 4.65 -16.62 -7.16
CA CYS A 148 4.74 -15.30 -7.77
C CYS A 148 3.42 -14.94 -8.41
N PHE A 149 2.70 -15.83 -9.09
CA PHE A 149 1.41 -15.50 -9.70
C PHE A 149 0.32 -15.32 -8.66
N PHE A 150 0.38 -16.03 -7.52
CA PHE A 150 -0.54 -15.91 -6.39
C PHE A 150 -0.14 -14.79 -5.44
N LEU A 151 1.14 -14.39 -5.37
CA LEU A 151 1.62 -13.23 -4.61
C LEU A 151 1.55 -11.96 -5.45
N ILE A 152 1.72 -12.04 -6.78
CA ILE A 152 1.34 -11.02 -7.75
C ILE A 152 -0.18 -10.95 -7.83
N LEU A 153 -0.94 -12.05 -7.82
CA LEU A 153 -2.40 -11.98 -7.67
C LEU A 153 -2.77 -11.46 -6.29
N THR A 154 -2.15 -11.85 -5.19
CA THR A 154 -2.57 -11.36 -3.86
C THR A 154 -2.14 -9.93 -3.61
N VAL A 155 -1.02 -9.47 -4.18
CA VAL A 155 -0.58 -8.06 -4.16
C VAL A 155 -1.37 -7.22 -5.16
N LEU A 156 -1.70 -7.74 -6.36
CA LEU A 156 -2.68 -7.12 -7.27
C LEU A 156 -4.09 -7.14 -6.69
N THR A 157 -4.49 -8.17 -5.93
CA THR A 157 -5.80 -8.23 -5.28
C THR A 157 -5.83 -7.47 -3.97
N LEU A 158 -4.69 -7.18 -3.33
CA LEU A 158 -4.63 -6.17 -2.26
C LEU A 158 -4.59 -4.74 -2.81
N GLN A 159 -4.14 -4.54 -4.06
CA GLN A 159 -4.43 -3.31 -4.81
C GLN A 159 -5.86 -3.29 -5.38
N ALA A 160 -6.49 -4.44 -5.61
CA ALA A 160 -7.90 -4.54 -6.03
C ALA A 160 -8.89 -4.48 -4.85
N ALA A 161 -8.45 -4.80 -3.63
CA ALA A 161 -9.26 -4.67 -2.41
C ALA A 161 -9.25 -3.23 -1.83
N THR A 162 -9.00 -2.25 -2.68
CA THR A 162 -9.47 -0.87 -2.50
C THR A 162 -10.41 -0.47 -3.63
N GLN A 163 -11.26 -1.37 -4.12
CA GLN A 163 -12.46 -0.93 -4.83
C GLN A 163 -13.39 -0.28 -3.78
N ILE A 164 -13.24 1.03 -3.62
CA ILE A 164 -14.11 1.85 -2.77
C ILE A 164 -15.51 1.96 -3.42
N CYS A 165 -15.57 1.89 -4.76
CA CYS A 165 -16.78 1.87 -5.56
C CYS A 165 -16.62 0.94 -6.76
N ASP A 166 -17.72 0.30 -7.15
CA ASP A 166 -17.81 -0.45 -8.39
C ASP A 166 -18.16 0.48 -9.57
N ILE A 167 -17.85 0.05 -10.79
CA ILE A 167 -18.21 0.79 -11.99
C ILE A 167 -19.37 0.05 -12.65
N ASP A 168 -20.44 0.77 -12.97
CA ASP A 168 -21.57 0.20 -13.69
C ASP A 168 -21.09 -0.36 -15.05
N PRO A 169 -21.37 -1.63 -15.39
CA PRO A 169 -21.05 -2.17 -16.70
C PRO A 169 -21.63 -1.33 -17.86
N GLU A 170 -22.79 -0.70 -17.69
CA GLU A 170 -23.39 0.16 -18.72
C GLU A 170 -22.52 1.38 -19.02
N VAL A 171 -21.92 1.98 -17.99
CA VAL A 171 -21.00 3.12 -18.12
C VAL A 171 -19.74 2.72 -18.87
N LEU A 172 -19.22 1.52 -18.65
CA LEU A 172 -18.06 1.02 -19.38
C LEU A 172 -18.36 0.75 -20.85
N GLU A 173 -19.56 0.24 -21.16
CA GLU A 173 -19.99 0.06 -22.54
C GLU A 173 -20.12 1.40 -23.26
N LYS A 174 -20.76 2.39 -22.63
CA LYS A 174 -20.87 3.75 -23.16
C LYS A 174 -19.52 4.44 -23.31
N ALA A 175 -18.62 4.29 -22.34
CA ALA A 175 -17.25 4.83 -22.44
C ALA A 175 -16.46 4.19 -23.60
N LYS A 176 -16.63 2.88 -23.83
CA LYS A 176 -16.06 2.20 -25.00
C LYS A 176 -16.68 2.71 -26.30
N GLN A 177 -18.00 2.84 -26.37
CA GLN A 177 -18.69 3.42 -27.53
C GLN A 177 -18.20 4.83 -27.82
N PHE A 178 -18.10 5.68 -26.79
CA PHE A 178 -17.57 7.04 -26.89
C PHE A 178 -16.15 7.05 -27.46
N ARG A 179 -15.27 6.18 -26.95
CA ARG A 179 -13.89 6.02 -27.42
C ARG A 179 -13.79 5.62 -28.89
N PHE A 180 -14.67 4.73 -29.36
CA PHE A 180 -14.64 4.24 -30.75
C PHE A 180 -15.51 5.08 -31.70
N SER A 181 -16.32 5.99 -31.16
CA SER A 181 -17.12 6.91 -31.97
C SER A 181 -16.20 7.84 -32.75
N LYS A 182 -16.35 7.85 -34.08
CA LYS A 182 -15.61 8.79 -34.94
C LYS A 182 -16.28 10.15 -34.82
N LYS A 183 -15.68 11.05 -34.04
CA LYS A 183 -16.07 12.46 -34.02
C LYS A 183 -15.48 13.16 -35.24
N SER A 184 -16.29 13.98 -35.92
CA SER A 184 -15.90 14.64 -37.17
C SER A 184 -15.72 16.15 -37.01
N LYS A 185 -16.42 16.78 -36.07
CA LYS A 185 -16.33 18.20 -35.69
C LYS A 185 -16.82 18.36 -34.26
N GLY A 186 -16.27 19.32 -33.51
CA GLY A 186 -16.67 19.70 -32.16
C GLY A 186 -16.06 18.82 -31.07
N ASN A 187 -15.96 19.38 -29.86
CA ASN A 187 -15.56 18.61 -28.69
C ASN A 187 -16.76 17.82 -28.17
N ALA A 188 -16.50 16.63 -27.66
CA ALA A 188 -17.50 15.85 -26.95
C ALA A 188 -16.99 15.52 -25.56
N ALA A 189 -17.87 15.53 -24.57
CA ALA A 189 -17.52 15.25 -23.19
C ALA A 189 -18.47 14.20 -22.61
N TYR A 190 -17.91 13.20 -21.94
CA TYR A 190 -18.68 12.22 -21.18
C TYR A 190 -18.37 12.37 -19.70
N VAL A 191 -19.35 12.87 -18.94
CA VAL A 191 -19.21 13.23 -17.52
C VAL A 191 -19.76 12.12 -16.64
N LEU A 192 -18.96 11.74 -15.65
CA LEU A 192 -19.24 10.64 -14.73
C LEU A 192 -19.21 11.13 -13.29
N LYS A 193 -20.10 10.58 -12.47
CA LYS A 193 -20.18 10.83 -11.04
C LYS A 193 -20.20 9.54 -10.24
N ILE A 194 -19.85 9.63 -8.97
CA ILE A 194 -20.03 8.54 -8.00
C ILE A 194 -21.34 8.78 -7.27
N ASN A 195 -22.24 7.81 -7.37
CA ASN A 195 -23.42 7.75 -6.52
C ASN A 195 -23.01 7.21 -5.14
N ARG A 196 -23.06 8.08 -4.12
CA ARG A 196 -22.61 7.75 -2.76
C ARG A 196 -23.44 6.64 -2.12
N ASP A 197 -24.73 6.60 -2.39
CA ASP A 197 -25.64 5.67 -1.72
C ASP A 197 -25.46 4.24 -2.25
N LYS A 198 -25.17 4.12 -3.54
CA LYS A 198 -24.90 2.83 -4.20
C LYS A 198 -23.43 2.45 -4.25
N LEU A 199 -22.53 3.39 -3.96
CA LEU A 199 -21.08 3.26 -4.18
C LEU A 199 -20.75 2.78 -5.61
N LEU A 200 -21.43 3.38 -6.59
CA LEU A 200 -21.35 3.02 -7.99
C LEU A 200 -20.99 4.25 -8.84
N VAL A 201 -20.10 4.09 -9.82
CA VAL A 201 -19.87 5.11 -10.84
C VAL A 201 -21.01 5.06 -11.85
N GLU A 202 -21.76 6.15 -11.93
CA GLU A 202 -22.90 6.34 -12.82
C GLU A 202 -22.60 7.48 -13.82
N GLU A 203 -23.31 7.46 -14.95
CA GLU A 203 -23.33 8.58 -15.88
C GLU A 203 -23.97 9.80 -15.22
N ASP A 204 -23.34 10.97 -15.36
CA ASP A 204 -23.99 12.23 -15.05
C ASP A 204 -24.64 12.77 -16.33
N GLU A 205 -23.80 13.17 -17.29
CA GLU A 205 -24.23 13.86 -18.50
C GLU A 205 -23.28 13.55 -19.68
N MET A 206 -23.83 13.56 -20.89
CA MET A 206 -23.08 13.38 -22.12
C MET A 206 -23.35 14.56 -23.06
N TYR A 207 -22.27 15.20 -23.50
CA TYR A 207 -22.30 16.36 -24.36
C TYR A 207 -21.71 16.04 -25.72
N ASP A 208 -22.44 16.39 -26.78
CA ASP A 208 -21.98 16.37 -28.15
C ASP A 208 -21.84 17.81 -28.65
N ASN A 209 -20.66 18.19 -29.12
CA ASN A 209 -20.32 19.53 -29.64
C ASN A 209 -20.47 20.67 -28.63
N ILE A 210 -19.79 20.54 -27.49
CA ILE A 210 -19.70 21.59 -26.47
C ILE A 210 -18.35 22.32 -26.57
N SER A 211 -18.33 23.63 -26.34
CA SER A 211 -17.06 24.35 -26.17
C SER A 211 -16.44 24.03 -24.80
N LEU A 212 -15.14 24.30 -24.61
CA LEU A 212 -14.50 24.02 -23.33
C LEU A 212 -15.03 24.95 -22.22
N GLU A 213 -15.33 26.20 -22.56
CA GLU A 213 -15.86 27.21 -21.65
C GLU A 213 -17.27 26.82 -21.16
N GLU A 214 -18.17 26.46 -22.08
CA GLU A 214 -19.52 25.96 -21.72
C GLU A 214 -19.42 24.69 -20.87
N LEU A 215 -18.48 23.79 -21.17
CA LEU A 215 -18.26 22.59 -20.36
C LEU A 215 -17.83 22.94 -18.93
N VAL A 216 -16.97 23.95 -18.75
CA VAL A 216 -16.54 24.41 -17.42
C VAL A 216 -17.71 25.02 -16.64
N GLU A 217 -18.60 25.76 -17.30
CA GLU A 217 -19.78 26.37 -16.68
C GLU A 217 -20.80 25.33 -16.20
N GLU A 218 -20.97 24.23 -16.92
CA GLU A 218 -21.85 23.12 -16.51
C GLU A 218 -21.25 22.28 -15.37
N LEU A 219 -19.94 22.36 -15.11
CA LEU A 219 -19.31 21.56 -14.05
C LEU A 219 -19.62 22.11 -12.65
N PRO A 220 -19.91 21.23 -11.68
CA PRO A 220 -20.21 21.66 -10.33
C PRO A 220 -18.97 22.22 -9.63
N GLU A 221 -19.10 23.40 -9.02
CA GLU A 221 -18.02 24.02 -8.25
C GLU A 221 -17.74 23.34 -6.90
N ASN A 222 -18.66 22.51 -6.39
CA ASN A 222 -18.63 21.97 -5.04
C ASN A 222 -18.48 20.44 -4.95
N SER A 223 -18.43 19.74 -6.10
CA SER A 223 -18.33 18.28 -6.14
C SER A 223 -17.41 17.81 -7.25
N PRO A 224 -16.63 16.73 -7.04
CA PRO A 224 -15.75 16.22 -8.08
C PRO A 224 -16.52 15.51 -9.20
N ARG A 225 -15.91 15.47 -10.38
CA ARG A 225 -16.39 14.75 -11.57
C ARG A 225 -15.24 14.13 -12.34
N TYR A 226 -15.53 13.04 -13.05
CA TYR A 226 -14.62 12.51 -14.08
C TYR A 226 -15.17 12.85 -15.45
N ILE A 227 -14.29 13.24 -16.36
CA ILE A 227 -14.67 13.67 -17.69
C ILE A 227 -13.79 12.92 -18.69
N ILE A 228 -14.41 12.24 -19.64
CA ILE A 228 -13.72 11.73 -20.82
C ILE A 228 -13.98 12.73 -21.93
N LEU A 229 -12.96 13.52 -22.24
CA LEU A 229 -13.03 14.59 -23.23
C LEU A 229 -12.42 14.11 -24.55
N SER A 230 -13.19 14.20 -25.63
CA SER A 230 -12.70 14.13 -27.01
C SER A 230 -12.51 15.56 -27.49
N TYR A 231 -11.27 16.03 -27.50
CA TYR A 231 -10.93 17.40 -27.85
C TYR A 231 -10.57 17.53 -29.34
N GLU A 232 -11.16 18.47 -30.07
CA GLU A 232 -10.76 18.79 -31.45
C GLU A 232 -9.46 19.60 -31.44
N LEU A 233 -8.36 18.93 -31.79
CA LEU A 233 -7.03 19.54 -31.85
C LEU A 233 -6.64 19.78 -33.31
N HIS A 234 -6.49 21.07 -33.66
CA HIS A 234 -5.95 21.51 -34.94
C HIS A 234 -4.43 21.56 -34.89
N HIS A 235 -3.79 20.78 -35.78
CA HIS A 235 -2.33 20.82 -35.95
C HIS A 235 -1.94 21.91 -36.94
N SER A 236 -0.72 22.45 -36.79
CA SER A 236 -0.15 23.43 -37.73
C SER A 236 -0.02 22.92 -39.17
N ASP A 237 0.01 21.59 -39.37
CA ASP A 237 0.02 20.91 -40.69
C ASP A 237 -1.38 20.79 -41.33
N GLY A 238 -2.40 21.47 -40.78
CA GLY A 238 -3.78 21.44 -41.29
C GLY A 238 -4.54 20.13 -41.03
N ARG A 239 -3.98 19.24 -40.19
CA ARG A 239 -4.64 17.99 -39.76
C ARG A 239 -5.49 18.26 -38.52
N ASN A 240 -6.68 17.68 -38.47
CA ASN A 240 -7.50 17.65 -37.27
C ASN A 240 -7.38 16.28 -36.60
N SER A 241 -7.17 16.28 -35.29
CA SER A 241 -7.13 15.07 -34.49
C SER A 241 -8.07 15.19 -33.30
N PHE A 242 -8.60 14.07 -32.84
CA PHE A 242 -9.50 14.02 -31.68
C PHE A 242 -8.86 13.20 -30.56
N PRO A 243 -7.82 13.72 -29.86
CA PRO A 243 -7.26 13.03 -28.70
C PRO A 243 -8.31 12.86 -27.60
N LEU A 244 -8.35 11.65 -27.05
CA LEU A 244 -9.13 11.35 -25.85
C LEU A 244 -8.29 11.63 -24.61
N VAL A 245 -8.88 12.39 -23.68
CA VAL A 245 -8.25 12.84 -22.45
C VAL A 245 -9.15 12.51 -21.28
N PHE A 246 -8.57 11.98 -20.21
CA PHE A 246 -9.27 11.73 -18.96
C PHE A 246 -8.99 12.88 -18.00
N ILE A 247 -10.02 13.64 -17.64
CA ILE A 247 -9.90 14.80 -16.77
C ILE A 247 -10.57 14.47 -15.44
N TYR A 248 -9.83 14.65 -14.36
CA TYR A 248 -10.35 14.62 -13.01
C TYR A 248 -10.59 16.05 -12.54
N TRP A 249 -11.85 16.46 -12.54
CA TRP A 249 -12.30 17.73 -12.00
C TRP A 249 -12.51 17.60 -10.49
N SER A 250 -11.73 18.33 -9.71
CA SER A 250 -11.83 18.33 -8.25
C SER A 250 -11.63 19.75 -7.70
N PRO A 251 -12.69 20.55 -7.62
CA PRO A 251 -12.59 21.92 -7.16
C PRO A 251 -12.07 22.00 -5.71
N SER A 252 -11.40 23.10 -5.38
CA SER A 252 -10.76 23.30 -4.08
C SER A 252 -11.74 23.38 -2.89
N THR A 253 -13.02 23.65 -3.17
CA THR A 253 -14.10 23.77 -2.17
C THR A 253 -14.67 22.41 -1.72
N VAL A 254 -14.26 21.31 -2.34
CA VAL A 254 -14.78 19.96 -2.08
C VAL A 254 -14.45 19.47 -0.66
N LYS A 255 -15.41 18.79 -0.03
CA LYS A 255 -15.20 18.13 1.27
C LYS A 255 -14.16 17.02 1.17
N SER A 256 -13.29 16.89 2.18
CA SER A 256 -12.23 15.88 2.26
C SER A 256 -12.69 14.46 1.92
N ASP A 257 -13.85 14.06 2.44
CA ASP A 257 -14.37 12.71 2.28
C ASP A 257 -14.73 12.40 0.81
N MET A 258 -15.32 13.38 0.11
CA MET A 258 -15.64 13.25 -1.32
C MET A 258 -14.36 13.26 -2.16
N HIS A 259 -13.40 14.12 -1.82
CA HIS A 259 -12.12 14.13 -2.51
C HIS A 259 -11.41 12.78 -2.38
N MET A 260 -11.37 12.20 -1.18
CA MET A 260 -10.78 10.87 -0.95
C MET A 260 -11.53 9.76 -1.72
N LEU A 261 -12.85 9.81 -1.74
CA LEU A 261 -13.69 8.84 -2.47
C LEU A 261 -13.38 8.86 -3.97
N TYR A 262 -13.37 10.03 -4.59
CA TYR A 262 -13.09 10.16 -6.02
C TYR A 262 -11.60 9.90 -6.34
N ALA A 263 -10.68 10.44 -5.56
CA ALA A 263 -9.25 10.20 -5.79
C ALA A 263 -8.89 8.70 -5.73
N GLY A 264 -9.57 7.92 -4.87
CA GLY A 264 -9.36 6.48 -4.78
C GLY A 264 -9.85 5.68 -5.98
N VAL A 265 -10.93 6.11 -6.65
CA VAL A 265 -11.52 5.41 -7.80
C VAL A 265 -10.91 5.87 -9.13
N LYS A 266 -10.37 7.10 -9.20
CA LYS A 266 -9.79 7.72 -10.40
C LYS A 266 -8.88 6.78 -11.22
N ASN A 267 -7.86 6.21 -10.59
CA ASN A 267 -6.87 5.38 -11.29
C ASN A 267 -7.50 4.09 -11.85
N TYR A 268 -8.45 3.53 -11.12
CA TYR A 268 -9.19 2.34 -11.55
C TYR A 268 -10.08 2.66 -12.75
N LEU A 269 -10.84 3.74 -12.70
CA LEU A 269 -11.69 4.20 -13.81
C LEU A 269 -10.88 4.56 -15.06
N GLN A 270 -9.72 5.22 -14.91
CA GLN A 270 -8.83 5.51 -16.02
C GLN A 270 -8.35 4.24 -16.72
N GLN A 271 -7.97 3.21 -15.96
CA GLN A 271 -7.51 1.93 -16.53
C GLN A 271 -8.63 1.22 -17.29
N GLN A 272 -9.87 1.24 -16.77
CA GLN A 272 -11.02 0.58 -17.40
C GLN A 272 -11.49 1.29 -18.68
N THR A 273 -11.44 2.62 -18.71
CA THR A 273 -11.75 3.42 -19.92
C THR A 273 -10.63 3.33 -20.97
N GLY A 274 -9.42 2.96 -20.54
CA GLY A 274 -8.25 2.77 -21.40
C GLY A 274 -7.71 4.07 -21.99
N VAL A 275 -8.02 5.21 -21.38
CA VAL A 275 -7.56 6.53 -21.80
C VAL A 275 -6.16 6.77 -21.23
N SER A 276 -5.19 7.00 -22.12
CA SER A 276 -3.77 7.06 -21.76
C SER A 276 -3.35 8.42 -21.18
N LYS A 277 -3.89 9.53 -21.69
CA LYS A 277 -3.60 10.87 -21.17
C LYS A 277 -4.58 11.23 -20.07
N SER A 278 -4.08 11.55 -18.87
CA SER A 278 -4.91 12.03 -17.77
C SER A 278 -4.38 13.30 -17.12
N PHE A 279 -5.30 14.19 -16.72
CA PHE A 279 -4.98 15.45 -16.06
C PHE A 279 -5.87 15.68 -14.85
N ASP A 280 -5.29 16.33 -13.83
CA ASP A 280 -5.99 16.71 -12.60
C ASP A 280 -6.18 18.22 -12.59
N ILE A 281 -7.43 18.66 -12.52
CA ILE A 281 -7.81 20.07 -12.58
C ILE A 281 -8.54 20.42 -11.29
N ARG A 282 -8.11 21.50 -10.66
CA ARG A 282 -8.69 22.00 -9.40
C ARG A 282 -9.34 23.37 -9.53
N ASP A 283 -8.91 24.16 -10.51
CA ASP A 283 -9.34 25.54 -10.70
C ASP A 283 -9.98 25.66 -12.09
N ALA A 284 -11.13 26.33 -12.18
CA ALA A 284 -11.86 26.54 -13.43
C ALA A 284 -11.02 27.30 -14.45
N GLU A 285 -10.29 28.33 -13.99
CA GLU A 285 -9.44 29.18 -14.82
C GLU A 285 -8.29 28.43 -15.49
N GLN A 286 -7.89 27.27 -14.94
CA GLN A 286 -6.85 26.45 -15.52
C GLN A 286 -7.37 25.67 -16.74
N PHE A 287 -8.67 25.40 -16.81
CA PHE A 287 -9.25 24.49 -17.78
C PHE A 287 -9.66 25.20 -19.07
N ASN A 288 -8.67 25.78 -19.76
CA ASN A 288 -8.89 26.57 -20.97
C ASN A 288 -8.25 25.90 -22.20
N ASP A 289 -8.65 26.34 -23.40
CA ASP A 289 -8.19 25.78 -24.67
C ASP A 289 -6.67 25.86 -24.83
N GLU A 290 -6.09 27.01 -24.51
CA GLU A 290 -4.63 27.22 -24.59
C GLU A 290 -3.85 26.23 -23.72
N TRP A 291 -4.33 26.01 -22.50
CA TRP A 291 -3.71 25.08 -21.55
C TRP A 291 -3.77 23.64 -22.07
N LEU A 292 -4.94 23.22 -22.56
CA LEU A 292 -5.13 21.86 -23.04
C LEU A 292 -4.32 21.60 -24.33
N GLN A 293 -4.26 22.58 -25.23
CA GLN A 293 -3.42 22.51 -26.43
C GLN A 293 -1.94 22.37 -26.08
N ASP A 294 -1.41 23.18 -25.16
CA ASP A 294 -0.01 23.08 -24.72
C ASP A 294 0.28 21.69 -24.14
N LYS A 295 -0.60 21.15 -23.30
CA LYS A 295 -0.45 19.80 -22.72
C LYS A 295 -0.55 18.67 -23.74
N LEU A 296 -1.32 18.86 -24.81
CA LEU A 296 -1.48 17.84 -25.84
C LEU A 296 -0.35 17.86 -26.88
N MET A 297 0.23 19.04 -27.12
CA MET A 297 1.31 19.28 -28.09
C MET A 297 2.70 19.09 -27.48
N SER A 298 2.85 19.29 -26.17
CA SER A 298 4.06 18.96 -25.41
C SER A 298 4.32 17.45 -25.47
N LYS A 299 5.46 17.06 -26.07
CA LYS A 299 5.92 15.67 -26.20
C LYS A 299 6.67 15.20 -24.97
#